data_AF-A3IZM6-F1
#
_entry.id   AF-A3IZM6-F1
#
_cell.length_a   1.000
_cell.length_b   1.000
_cell.length_c   1.000
_cell.angle_alpha   90.00
_cell.angle_beta   90.00
_cell.angle_gamma   90.00
#
_symmetry.space_group_name_H-M   'P 1'
#
loop_
_entity.id
_entity.type
_entity.pdbx_description
1 polymer ?
#
loop_
_entity_poly.entity_id
_entity_poly.type
_entity_poly.pdbx_seq_one_letter_code
_entity_poly.pdbx_strand_id
1 'polypeptide(L)' 'MATKRITFRLYPNKEQNEKLHYWRRLHKDLYNACVVNRKTQYKKFGKSINYFDQQNSLPE' A
#
# COMPACT_ATOMS: atom_id res chain seq x y z
N MET A 1 -17.63 -16.55 25.48
CA MET A 1 -18.28 -15.44 24.73
C MET A 1 -18.39 -15.87 23.27
N ALA A 2 -19.59 -15.84 22.68
CA ALA A 2 -19.78 -16.23 21.29
C ALA A 2 -19.41 -15.05 20.35
N THR A 3 -18.51 -15.29 19.39
CA THR A 3 -18.14 -14.28 18.39
C THR A 3 -19.28 -14.11 17.39
N LYS A 4 -20.01 -12.99 17.48
CA LYS A 4 -21.08 -12.68 16.53
C LYS A 4 -20.47 -12.24 15.19
N ARG A 5 -20.90 -12.86 14.09
CA ARG A 5 -20.54 -12.42 12.74
C ARG A 5 -21.23 -11.09 12.42
N ILE A 6 -20.49 -10.00 12.50
CA ILE A 6 -20.96 -8.66 12.12
C ILE A 6 -20.47 -8.38 10.70
N THR A 7 -21.39 -8.00 9.80
CA THR A 7 -21.04 -7.59 8.43
C THR A 7 -21.07 -6.06 8.39
N PHE A 8 -19.90 -5.43 8.36
CA PHE A 8 -19.80 -3.98 8.19
C PHE A 8 -20.09 -3.63 6.73
N ARG A 9 -21.20 -2.95 6.47
CA ARG A 9 -21.50 -2.40 5.16
C ARG A 9 -21.21 -0.90 5.17
N LEU A 10 -20.44 -0.46 4.18
CA LEU A 10 -20.16 0.95 3.98
C LEU A 10 -21.22 1.53 3.04
N TYR A 11 -21.73 2.71 3.39
CA TYR A 11 -22.64 3.50 2.56
C TYR A 11 -22.00 4.87 2.30
N PRO A 12 -20.91 4.92 1.51
CA PRO A 12 -20.20 6.16 1.28
C PRO A 12 -21.02 7.10 0.39
N ASN A 13 -20.97 8.39 0.69
CA ASN A 13 -21.39 9.43 -0.25
C ASN A 13 -20.39 9.55 -1.43
N LYS A 14 -20.71 10.38 -2.43
CA LYS A 14 -19.89 10.51 -3.64
C LYS A 14 -18.43 10.88 -3.33
N GLU A 15 -18.20 11.88 -2.49
CA GLU A 15 -16.85 12.32 -2.11
C GLU A 15 -16.08 11.24 -1.35
N GLN A 16 -16.75 10.52 -0.45
CA GLN A 16 -16.14 9.40 0.27
C GLN A 16 -15.75 8.27 -0.69
N ASN A 17 -16.59 7.97 -1.69
CA ASN A 17 -16.29 6.93 -2.66
C ASN A 17 -15.07 7.30 -3.53
N GLU A 18 -14.98 8.56 -3.97
CA GLU A 18 -13.82 9.07 -4.71
C GLU A 18 -12.53 8.96 -3.87
N LYS A 19 -12.57 9.33 -2.59
CA LYS A 19 -11.43 9.18 -1.67
C LYS A 19 -11.02 7.72 -1.49
N LEU A 20 -11.99 6.82 -1.30
CA LEU A 20 -11.72 5.38 -1.17
C LEU A 20 -11.07 4.80 -2.43
N HIS A 21 -11.56 5.17 -3.61
CA HIS A 21 -10.97 4.76 -4.88
C HIS A 21 -9.56 5.31 -5.07
N TYR A 22 -9.34 6.57 -4.70
CA TYR A 22 -8.03 7.20 -4.73
C TYR A 22 -7.04 6.45 -3.82
N TRP A 23 -7.39 6.22 -2.55
CA TRP A 23 -6.54 5.48 -1.61
C TRP A 23 -6.26 4.05 -2.08
N ARG A 24 -7.26 3.36 -2.62
CA ARG A 24 -7.05 2.02 -3.18
C ARG A 24 -6.02 2.03 -4.31
N ARG A 25 -6.11 3.02 -5.20
CA ARG A 25 -5.14 3.20 -6.30
C ARG A 25 -3.76 3.52 -5.75
N LEU A 26 -3.67 4.48 -4.83
CA LEU A 26 -2.43 4.93 -4.20
C LEU A 26 -1.69 3.77 -3.53
N HIS A 27 -2.38 2.96 -2.72
CA HIS A 27 -1.78 1.80 -2.06
C HIS A 27 -1.25 0.76 -3.06
N LYS A 28 -2.00 0.51 -4.14
CA LYS A 28 -1.58 -0.40 -5.21
C LYS A 28 -0.34 0.13 -5.94
N ASP A 29 -0.31 1.42 -6.26
CA ASP A 29 0.83 2.05 -6.94
C ASP A 29 2.07 2.07 -6.04
N LEU A 30 1.92 2.43 -4.77
CA LEU A 30 2.99 2.40 -3.77
C LEU A 30 3.59 1.01 -3.61
N TYR A 31 2.73 -0.01 -3.43
CA TYR A 31 3.19 -1.40 -3.30
C TYR A 31 4.00 -1.84 -4.53
N ASN A 32 3.47 -1.58 -5.73
CA ASN A 32 4.14 -1.97 -6.97
C ASN A 32 5.48 -1.25 -7.14
N ALA A 33 5.55 0.05 -6.83
CA ALA A 33 6.80 0.81 -6.86
C ALA A 33 7.85 0.23 -5.91
N CYS A 34 7.45 -0.08 -4.67
CA CYS A 34 8.32 -0.70 -3.66
C CYS A 34 8.82 -2.09 -4.08
N VAL A 35 7.98 -2.92 -4.68
CA VAL A 35 8.40 -4.24 -5.19
C VAL A 35 9.41 -4.10 -6.33
N VAL A 36 9.16 -3.19 -7.27
CA VAL A 36 10.08 -2.91 -8.38
C VAL A 36 11.42 -2.37 -7.86
N ASN A 37 11.38 -1.48 -6.88
CA ASN A 37 12.58 -0.93 -6.24
C ASN A 37 13.44 -2.04 -5.60
N ARG A 38 12.84 -2.95 -4.81
CA ARG A 38 13.55 -4.12 -4.23
C ARG A 38 14.20 -4.99 -5.30
N LYS A 39 13.44 -5.36 -6.33
CA LYS A 39 13.94 -6.18 -7.43
C LYS A 39 15.11 -5.49 -8.15
N THR A 40 15.04 -4.17 -8.31
CA THR A 40 16.07 -3.39 -8.99
C THR A 40 17.32 -3.26 -8.13
N GLN A 41 17.18 -3.00 -6.82
CA GLN A 41 18.31 -2.91 -5.88
C GLN A 41 19.11 -4.19 -5.81
N TYR A 42 18.44 -5.33 -5.76
CA TYR A 42 19.12 -6.61 -5.78
C TYR A 42 19.77 -6.89 -7.14
N LYS A 43 19.01 -6.79 -8.25
CA LYS A 43 19.50 -7.21 -9.57
C LYS A 43 20.54 -6.29 -10.18
N LYS A 44 20.43 -4.97 -9.98
CA LYS A 44 21.32 -3.99 -10.61
C LYS A 44 22.45 -3.56 -9.69
N PHE A 45 22.20 -3.52 -8.37
CA PHE A 45 23.15 -2.96 -7.41
C PHE A 45 23.68 -3.99 -6.40
N GLY A 46 23.17 -5.23 -6.41
CA GLY A 46 23.58 -6.29 -5.48
C GLY A 46 23.20 -6.02 -4.03
N LYS A 47 22.33 -5.04 -3.76
CA LYS A 47 21.94 -4.64 -2.41
C LYS A 47 20.60 -5.24 -2.04
N SER A 48 20.57 -5.93 -0.89
CA SER A 48 19.32 -6.31 -0.24
C SER A 48 18.88 -5.16 0.65
N ILE A 49 17.68 -4.62 0.41
CA ILE A 49 17.13 -3.49 1.16
C ILE A 49 16.14 -3.98 2.21
N ASN A 50 16.25 -3.44 3.42
CA ASN A 50 15.31 -3.70 4.51
C ASN A 50 14.08 -2.76 4.41
N TYR A 51 13.19 -2.84 5.40
CA TYR A 51 12.00 -2.00 5.45
C TYR A 51 12.32 -0.50 5.60
N PHE A 52 13.23 -0.13 6.51
CA PHE A 52 13.59 1.25 6.80
C PHE A 52 14.27 1.93 5.61
N ASP A 53 15.16 1.22 4.93
CA ASP A 53 15.83 1.73 3.73
C ASP A 53 14.82 2.07 2.63
N GLN A 54 13.79 1.22 2.47
CA GLN A 54 12.73 1.45 1.50
C GLN A 54 11.82 2.59 1.94
N GLN A 55 11.45 2.66 3.21
CA GLN A 55 10.60 3.74 3.74
C GLN A 55 11.28 5.11 3.54
N ASN A 56 12.58 5.22 3.80
CA ASN A 56 13.34 6.45 3.64
C ASN A 56 13.46 6.92 2.18
N SER A 57 13.15 6.07 1.21
CA SER A 57 13.16 6.43 -0.22
C SER A 57 11.83 6.99 -0.74
N LEU A 58 10.78 6.97 0.09
CA LEU A 58 9.45 7.45 -0.26
C LEU A 58 9.33 8.96 0.03
N PRO A 59 8.54 9.71 -0.76
CA PRO A 59 8.25 11.11 -0.49
C PRO A 59 7.40 11.28 0.77
N GLU A 60 7.52 12.44 1.42
CA GLU A 60 6.64 12.89 2.52
C GLU A 60 5.23 13.29 2.03
#